data_AF-A0A661Z415-F1
#
_entry.id   AF-A0A661Z415-F1
#
_cell.length_a   1.000
_cell.length_b   1.000
_cell.length_c   1.000
_cell.angle_alpha   90.00
_cell.angle_beta   90.00
_cell.angle_gamma   90.00
#
_symmetry.space_group_name_H-M   'P 1'
#
loop_
_entity.id
_entity.type
_entity.pdbx_description
1 polymer ?
#
loop_
_entity_poly.entity_id
_entity_poly.type
_entity_poly.pdbx_seq_one_letter_code
_entity_poly.pdbx_strand_id
1 'polypeptide(L)' 'KTVPSYALVVGNPARQIGWMSEYGHRLNFDEIGIAICPESKEKYQLKDYQVTKI' A
#
# COMPACT_ATOMS: atom_id res chain seq x y z
N LYS A 1 16.06 6.67 -6.70
CA LYS A 1 14.59 6.74 -6.55
C LYS A 1 14.23 5.94 -5.32
N THR A 2 13.68 6.58 -4.29
CA THR A 2 13.26 5.91 -3.05
C THR A 2 11.88 5.33 -3.29
N VAL A 3 11.75 4.01 -3.20
CA VAL A 3 10.45 3.34 -3.27
C VAL A 3 9.91 3.27 -1.84
N PRO A 4 8.76 3.87 -1.54
CA PRO A 4 8.18 3.81 -0.20
C PRO A 4 7.86 2.36 0.21
N SER A 5 7.90 2.07 1.50
CA SER A 5 7.45 0.78 2.04
C SER A 5 6.04 0.46 1.55
N TYR A 6 5.77 -0.78 1.14
CA TYR A 6 4.47 -1.21 0.61
C TYR A 6 4.11 -0.67 -0.78
N ALA A 7 4.95 0.12 -1.45
CA ALA A 7 4.61 0.69 -2.75
C ALA A 7 4.63 -0.37 -3.87
N LEU A 8 3.53 -0.48 -4.60
CA LEU A 8 3.43 -1.31 -5.80
C LEU A 8 3.85 -0.49 -7.03
N VAL A 9 5.01 -0.81 -7.59
CA VAL A 9 5.58 -0.15 -8.77
C VAL A 9 5.62 -1.12 -9.95
N VAL A 10 5.23 -0.66 -11.14
CA VAL A 10 5.28 -1.47 -12.37
C VAL A 10 5.74 -0.64 -13.58
N GLY A 11 6.21 -1.32 -14.63
CA GLY A 11 6.57 -0.72 -15.91
C GLY A 11 8.04 -0.31 -16.06
N ASN A 12 8.41 0.11 -17.28
CA ASN A 12 9.72 0.67 -17.60
C ASN A 12 9.54 2.00 -18.37
N PRO A 13 9.83 3.17 -17.76
CA PRO A 13 10.34 3.36 -16.40
C PRO A 13 9.28 3.07 -15.32
N ALA A 14 9.71 2.56 -14.17
CA ALA A 14 8.82 2.16 -13.08
C ALA A 14 7.96 3.34 -12.57
N ARG A 15 6.65 3.11 -12.50
CA ARG A 15 5.64 4.03 -11.95
C ARG A 15 4.89 3.35 -10.81
N GLN A 16 4.63 4.09 -9.74
CA GLN A 16 3.80 3.60 -8.64
C GLN A 16 2.34 3.57 -9.09
N ILE A 17 1.71 2.41 -8.95
CA ILE A 17 0.30 2.19 -9.30
C ILE A 17 -0.58 1.93 -8.07
N GLY A 18 0.03 1.78 -6.89
CA GLY A 18 -0.72 1.58 -5.65
C GLY A 18 0.16 1.07 -4.53
N TRP A 19 -0.44 0.28 -3.65
CA TRP A 19 0.16 -0.26 -2.46
C TRP A 19 -0.20 -1.74 -2.27
N MET A 20 0.67 -2.48 -1.61
CA MET A 20 0.57 -3.91 -1.41
C MET A 20 0.93 -4.27 0.03
N SER A 21 0.16 -5.17 0.64
CA SER A 21 0.40 -5.66 1.99
C SER A 21 1.62 -6.57 2.05
N GLU A 22 2.07 -6.89 3.26
CA GLU A 22 3.16 -7.86 3.51
C GLU A 22 2.86 -9.25 2.92
N TYR A 23 1.57 -9.54 2.74
CA TYR A 23 1.05 -10.81 2.23
C TYR A 23 0.83 -10.81 0.72
N GLY A 24 1.24 -9.75 0.01
CA GLY A 24 1.09 -9.68 -1.45
C GLY A 24 -0.32 -9.33 -1.93
N HIS A 25 -1.21 -8.92 -1.03
CA HIS A 25 -2.56 -8.44 -1.39
C HIS A 25 -2.53 -6.94 -1.67
N ARG A 26 -3.26 -6.48 -2.67
CA ARG A 26 -3.39 -5.04 -2.95
C ARG A 26 -4.14 -4.35 -1.82
N LEU A 27 -3.56 -3.27 -1.30
CA LEU A 27 -4.19 -2.42 -0.29
C LEU A 27 -5.07 -1.39 -1.00
N ASN A 28 -6.38 -1.55 -0.87
CA ASN A 28 -7.34 -0.56 -1.32
C ASN A 28 -7.65 0.36 -0.13
N PHE A 29 -7.18 1.60 -0.21
CA PHE A 29 -7.48 2.61 0.79
C PHE A 29 -8.84 3.24 0.51
N ASP A 30 -9.68 3.30 1.53
CA ASP A 30 -10.93 4.06 1.53
C ASP A 30 -10.66 5.58 1.52
N GLU A 31 -11.72 6.40 1.42
CA GLU A 31 -11.64 7.87 1.45
C GLU A 31 -10.95 8.43 2.70
N ILE A 32 -10.92 7.66 3.79
CA ILE A 32 -10.28 8.01 5.07
C ILE A 32 -8.79 7.60 5.09
N GLY A 33 -8.30 6.95 4.03
CA GLY A 33 -6.93 6.46 3.92
C GLY A 33 -6.68 5.19 4.75
N ILE A 34 -7.68 4.33 4.93
CA ILE A 34 -7.52 3.05 5.64
C ILE A 34 -7.74 1.90 4.65
N ALA A 35 -6.87 0.89 4.69
CA ALA A 35 -7.00 -0.35 3.95
C ALA A 35 -6.96 -1.54 4.90
N ILE A 36 -7.69 -2.61 4.57
CA ILE A 36 -7.70 -3.84 5.35
C ILE A 36 -7.22 -4.98 4.46
N CYS A 37 -6.22 -5.73 4.94
CA CYS A 37 -5.77 -6.93 4.25
C CYS A 37 -6.79 -8.07 4.48
N PRO A 38 -7.35 -8.68 3.43
CA PRO A 38 -8.36 -9.73 3.59
C PRO A 38 -7.81 -11.01 4.22
N GLU A 39 -6.52 -11.30 4.04
CA GLU A 39 -5.88 -12.52 4.51
C GLU A 39 -5.47 -12.42 5.99
N SER A 40 -4.74 -11.36 6.35
CA SER A 40 -4.23 -11.16 7.71
C SER A 40 -5.17 -10.36 8.62
N LYS A 41 -6.21 -9.73 8.05
CA LYS A 41 -7.12 -8.77 8.72
C LYS A 41 -6.39 -7.56 9.33
N GLU A 42 -5.15 -7.32 8.94
CA GLU A 42 -4.37 -6.17 9.36
C GLU A 42 -4.90 -4.89 8.74
N LYS A 43 -4.81 -3.80 9.50
CA LYS A 43 -5.20 -2.49 9.05
C LYS A 43 -3.96 -1.71 8.66
N TYR A 44 -4.06 -1.00 7.56
CA TYR A 44 -3.02 -0.16 7.02
C TYR A 44 -3.59 1.24 6.87
N GLN A 45 -2.82 2.25 7.25
CA GLN A 45 -3.16 3.66 7.10
C GLN A 45 -2.23 4.30 6.07
N LEU A 46 -2.81 4.99 5.09
CA LEU A 46 -2.10 5.84 4.16
C LEU A 46 -2.13 7.28 4.70
N LYS A 47 -0.97 7.79 5.11
CA LYS A 47 -0.79 9.17 5.57
C LYS A 47 0.47 9.75 4.95
N ASP A 48 0.40 10.96 4.40
CA ASP A 48 1.56 11.64 3.80
C ASP A 48 2.32 10.80 2.75
N TYR A 49 1.58 10.03 1.93
CA TYR A 49 2.15 9.05 0.97
C TYR A 49 3.03 7.95 1.60
N GLN A 50 2.84 7.66 2.89
CA GLN A 50 3.41 6.51 3.57
C GLN A 50 2.31 5.61 4.08
N VAL A 51 2.53 4.30 3.92
CA VAL A 51 1.66 3.28 4.48
C VAL A 51 2.25 2.77 5.78
N THR A 52 1.49 2.89 6.85
CA THR A 52 1.84 2.34 8.17
C THR A 52 0.78 1.37 8.62
N LYS A 53 1.20 0.22 9.13
CA LYS A 53 0.31 -0.74 9.77
C LYS A 53 -0.17 -0.20 11.12
N ILE A 54 -1.45 -0.41 11.42
CA ILE A 54 -2.13 -0.08 12.68
C ILE A 54 -2.45 -1.38 13.41
#